data_AF-A0A8H4U048-F1
#
_entry.id   AF-A0A8H4U048-F1
#
_cell.length_a   1.000
_cell.length_b   1.000
_cell.length_c   1.000
_cell.angle_alpha   90.00
_cell.angle_beta   90.00
_cell.angle_gamma   90.00
#
_symmetry.space_group_name_H-M   'P 1'
#
loop_
_entity.id
_entity.type
_entity.pdbx_description
1 polymer ?
#
loop_
_entity_poly.entity_id
_entity_poly.type
_entity_poly.pdbx_seq_one_letter_code
_entity_poly.pdbx_strand_id
1 'polypeptide(L)'
;MKIQALLSAALTVMVMADQWPGAKEKCGRLGAMEWDPNDLPEGVDPSEVRMCADHPLGAGNYWGLGEYLPNWVPRNPFADL
;
A
#
# COMPACT_ATOMS: atom_id res chain seq x y z
N MET A 1 23.81 -6.10 43.91
CA MET A 1 23.28 -4.90 43.23
C MET A 1 22.53 -5.37 42.00
N LYS A 2 21.20 -5.22 42.01
CA LYS A 2 20.29 -5.63 40.92
C LYS A 2 20.31 -4.55 39.85
N ILE A 3 21.11 -4.75 38.82
CA ILE A 3 20.99 -4.01 37.55
C ILE A 3 20.39 -5.01 36.56
N GLN A 4 19.20 -5.51 36.91
CA GLN A 4 18.40 -6.33 36.03
C GLN A 4 17.30 -5.44 35.45
N ALA A 5 17.21 -5.50 34.13
CA ALA A 5 16.11 -5.03 33.31
C ALA A 5 15.85 -3.52 33.37
N LEU A 6 16.30 -2.78 32.36
CA LEU A 6 15.67 -1.53 31.90
C LEU A 6 16.35 -1.04 30.60
N LEU A 7 16.47 -1.91 29.59
CA LEU A 7 16.89 -1.49 28.24
C LEU A 7 16.16 -2.36 27.20
N SER A 8 14.84 -2.28 27.17
CA SER A 8 14.03 -2.91 26.12
C SER A 8 12.77 -2.08 25.88
N ALA A 9 12.93 -0.84 25.42
CA ALA A 9 11.80 -0.02 24.99
C ALA A 9 12.29 1.14 24.13
N ALA A 10 12.83 0.86 22.95
CA ALA A 10 12.91 1.83 21.87
C ALA A 10 13.50 1.12 20.65
N LEU A 11 12.65 0.75 19.69
CA LEU A 11 12.92 0.66 18.24
C LEU A 11 11.71 0.00 17.54
N THR A 12 10.49 0.46 17.81
CA THR A 12 9.34 0.22 16.93
C THR A 12 8.89 1.54 16.34
N VAL A 13 9.84 2.29 15.77
CA VAL A 13 9.49 3.19 14.68
C VAL A 13 9.61 2.33 13.44
N MET A 14 8.56 1.55 13.16
CA MET A 14 8.34 1.07 11.80
C MET A 14 8.14 2.33 10.98
N VAL A 15 9.22 2.77 10.36
CA VAL A 15 9.14 3.73 9.28
C VAL A 15 8.12 3.12 8.32
N MET A 16 6.97 3.77 8.15
CA MET A 16 6.07 3.56 7.02
C MET A 16 6.79 4.04 5.75
N ALA A 17 8.02 3.56 5.54
CA ALA A 17 8.76 3.73 4.33
C ALA A 17 7.97 2.96 3.29
N ASP A 18 7.78 3.59 2.14
CA ASP A 18 7.14 3.04 0.94
C ASP A 18 7.24 1.51 0.93
N GLN A 19 6.14 0.82 1.28
CA GLN A 19 6.11 -0.63 1.51
C GLN A 19 6.67 -1.39 0.29
N TRP A 20 6.58 -0.72 -0.87
CA TRP A 20 7.22 -1.10 -2.11
C TRP A 20 8.06 0.07 -2.63
N PRO A 21 9.39 -0.05 -2.76
CA PRO A 21 10.20 1.03 -3.33
C PRO A 21 9.68 1.48 -4.71
N GLY A 22 9.25 2.75 -4.77
CA GLY A 22 8.67 3.38 -5.95
C GLY A 22 7.23 2.97 -6.27
N ALA A 23 6.43 2.56 -5.26
CA ALA A 23 5.03 2.17 -5.46
C ALA A 23 4.22 3.31 -6.08
N LYS A 24 4.46 4.54 -5.61
CA LYS A 24 3.75 5.71 -6.08
C LYS A 24 3.93 5.94 -7.59
N GLU A 25 5.16 5.82 -8.07
CA GLU A 25 5.49 5.98 -9.48
C GLU A 25 4.97 4.80 -10.32
N LYS A 26 5.08 3.57 -9.80
CA LYS A 26 4.64 2.36 -10.52
C LYS A 26 3.11 2.24 -10.61
N CYS A 27 2.41 2.57 -9.54
CA CYS A 27 0.95 2.44 -9.49
C CYS A 27 0.22 3.62 -10.12
N GLY A 28 0.83 4.81 -10.16
CA GLY A 28 0.25 5.99 -10.83
C GLY A 28 -1.19 6.25 -10.39
N ARG A 29 -2.13 6.23 -11.34
CA ARG A 29 -3.57 6.47 -11.06
C ARG A 29 -4.26 5.34 -10.27
N LEU A 30 -3.67 4.15 -10.19
CA LEU A 30 -4.18 3.04 -9.37
C LEU A 30 -3.97 3.28 -7.87
N GLY A 31 -3.04 4.18 -7.50
CA GLY A 31 -2.64 4.42 -6.11
C GLY A 31 -1.79 3.29 -5.52
N ALA A 32 -0.88 3.63 -4.62
CA ALA A 32 -0.16 2.63 -3.84
C ALA A 32 -1.08 2.02 -2.77
N MET A 33 -0.96 0.72 -2.53
CA MET A 33 -1.69 0.04 -1.46
C MET A 33 -1.09 0.42 -0.10
N GLU A 34 -1.92 0.96 0.78
CA GLU A 34 -1.60 1.20 2.19
C GLU A 34 -2.20 0.09 3.05
N TRP A 35 -1.41 -0.46 3.98
CA TRP A 35 -1.80 -1.53 4.91
C TRP A 35 -0.86 -1.53 6.12
N ASP A 36 -1.33 -2.01 7.27
CA ASP A 36 -0.52 -2.14 8.48
C ASP A 36 0.18 -3.51 8.49
N PRO A 37 1.53 -3.55 8.62
CA PRO A 37 2.27 -4.79 8.82
C PRO A 37 1.77 -5.71 9.94
N ASN A 38 1.16 -5.15 10.96
CA ASN A 38 0.63 -5.89 12.11
C ASN A 38 -0.77 -6.49 11.85
N ASP A 39 -1.45 -6.09 10.78
CA ASP A 39 -2.78 -6.59 10.40
C ASP A 39 -2.71 -7.79 9.46
N LEU A 40 -1.52 -8.23 9.05
CA LEU A 40 -1.39 -9.43 8.22
C LEU A 40 -1.70 -10.70 9.01
N PRO A 41 -2.46 -11.64 8.42
CA PRO A 41 -2.65 -12.96 9.01
C PRO A 41 -1.32 -13.69 9.23
N GLU A 42 -1.29 -14.57 10.24
CA GLU A 42 -0.10 -15.37 10.53
C GLU A 42 0.33 -16.19 9.30
N GLY A 43 1.61 -16.10 8.95
CA GLY A 43 2.19 -16.83 7.83
C GLY A 43 2.06 -16.18 6.46
N VAL A 44 1.44 -15.00 6.34
CA VAL A 44 1.41 -14.23 5.09
C VAL A 44 2.73 -13.49 4.90
N ASP A 45 3.33 -13.63 3.71
CA ASP A 45 4.53 -12.87 3.35
C ASP A 45 4.11 -11.48 2.85
N PRO A 46 4.70 -10.38 3.35
CA PRO A 46 4.48 -9.03 2.83
C PRO A 46 4.58 -8.89 1.31
N SER A 47 5.40 -9.71 0.66
CA SER A 47 5.55 -9.72 -0.80
C SER A 47 4.33 -10.26 -1.54
N GLU A 48 3.42 -10.95 -0.85
CA GLU A 48 2.14 -11.43 -1.37
C GLU A 48 1.06 -10.34 -1.30
N VAL A 49 1.31 -9.24 -0.57
CA VAL A 49 0.39 -8.11 -0.53
C VAL A 49 0.49 -7.35 -1.84
N ARG A 50 -0.65 -7.08 -2.48
CA ARG A 50 -0.66 -6.33 -3.75
C ARG A 50 -0.04 -4.94 -3.56
N MET A 51 0.76 -4.53 -4.55
CA MET A 51 1.45 -3.23 -4.52
C MET A 51 0.51 -2.04 -4.76
N CYS A 52 -0.46 -2.19 -5.66
CA CYS A 52 -1.37 -1.11 -6.05
C CYS A 52 -2.77 -1.28 -5.42
N ALA A 53 -3.42 -0.16 -5.11
CA ALA A 53 -4.72 -0.12 -4.46
C ALA A 53 -5.88 -0.46 -5.40
N ASP A 54 -5.70 -0.35 -6.71
CA ASP A 54 -6.71 -0.70 -7.71
C ASP A 54 -6.14 -1.64 -8.78
N HIS A 55 -7.03 -2.32 -9.50
CA HIS A 55 -6.67 -3.24 -10.58
C HIS A 55 -6.55 -2.49 -11.92
N PRO A 56 -5.54 -2.78 -12.78
CA PRO A 56 -5.42 -2.14 -14.08
C PRO A 56 -6.66 -2.29 -14.97
N LEU A 57 -7.34 -3.43 -14.89
CA LEU A 57 -8.63 -3.67 -15.55
C LEU A 57 -9.82 -3.49 -14.61
N GLY A 58 -9.66 -2.77 -13.50
CA GLY A 58 -10.71 -2.53 -12.51
C GLY A 58 -11.67 -1.41 -12.92
N ALA A 59 -12.81 -1.36 -12.24
CA ALA A 59 -13.82 -0.33 -12.46
C ALA A 59 -13.23 1.07 -12.28
N GLY A 60 -12.44 1.29 -11.22
CA GLY A 60 -11.79 2.57 -10.94
C GLY A 60 -10.78 3.00 -12.00
N ASN A 61 -10.23 2.03 -12.74
CA ASN A 61 -9.35 2.25 -13.86
C ASN A 61 -10.06 2.36 -15.22
N TYR A 62 -11.38 2.58 -15.23
CA TYR A 62 -12.20 2.58 -16.44
C TYR A 62 -12.04 1.30 -17.28
N TRP A 63 -11.97 0.14 -16.62
CA TRP A 63 -11.82 -1.16 -17.27
C TRP A 63 -10.58 -1.23 -18.19
N GLY A 64 -9.49 -0.56 -17.79
CA GLY A 64 -8.24 -0.48 -18.55
C GLY A 64 -8.08 0.76 -19.41
N LEU A 65 -9.16 1.53 -19.66
CA LEU A 65 -9.07 2.74 -20.47
C LEU A 65 -8.33 3.88 -19.77
N GLY A 66 -8.28 3.84 -18.44
CA GLY A 66 -7.79 4.98 -17.70
C GLY A 66 -6.26 5.18 -17.79
N GLU A 67 -5.48 4.19 -18.24
CA GLU A 67 -4.05 4.40 -18.52
C GLU A 67 -3.82 5.39 -19.67
N TYR A 68 -4.82 5.55 -20.54
CA TYR A 68 -4.81 6.50 -21.65
C TYR A 68 -5.45 7.84 -21.30
N LEU A 69 -6.02 7.97 -20.10
CA LEU A 69 -6.65 9.21 -19.65
C LEU A 69 -5.60 10.15 -19.06
N PRO A 70 -5.72 11.47 -19.28
CA PRO A 70 -4.88 12.45 -18.62
C PRO A 70 -4.97 12.33 -17.09
N ASN A 71 -3.87 12.64 -16.39
CA ASN A 71 -3.79 12.55 -14.92
C ASN A 71 -4.81 13.42 -14.16
N TRP A 72 -5.39 14.44 -14.81
CA TRP A 72 -6.43 15.27 -14.22
C TRP A 72 -7.82 14.64 -14.26
N VAL A 73 -8.01 13.54 -15.01
CA VAL A 73 -9.26 12.79 -15.01
C VAL A 73 -9.33 11.98 -13.72
N PRO A 74 -10.37 12.16 -12.89
CA PRO A 74 -10.49 11.42 -11.65
C PRO A 74 -10.69 9.92 -11.91
N ARG A 75 -10.54 9.11 -10.85
CA ARG A 75 -10.99 7.71 -10.86
C ARG A 75 -12.46 7.63 -11.28
N ASN A 76 -12.86 6.50 -11.89
CA ASN A 76 -14.26 6.25 -12.22
C ASN A 76 -15.15 6.38 -10.96
N PRO A 77 -16.10 7.33 -10.94
CA PRO A 77 -16.94 7.58 -9.76
C PRO A 77 -17.93 6.45 -9.49
N PHE A 78 -18.15 5.55 -10.46
CA PHE A 78 -19.05 4.39 -10.31
C PHE A 78 -18.33 3.16 -9.78
N ALA A 79 -17.05 3.27 -9.40
CA ALA A 79 -16.24 2.13 -8.99
C ALA A 79 -16.53 1.63 -7.56
N ASP A 80 -17.25 2.42 -6.75
CA ASP A 80 -17.64 2.11 -5.36
C ASP A 80 -19.17 2.00 -5.18
N LEU A 81 -19.94 2.03 -6.27
CA LEU A 81 -21.39 1.81 -6.24
C LEU A 81 -21.72 0.32 -6.31
#